data_AF-A0A916VS63-F1
#
_entry.id   AF-A0A916VS63-F1
#
_cell.length_a   1.000
_cell.length_b   1.000
_cell.length_c   1.000
_cell.angle_alpha   90.00
_cell.angle_beta   90.00
_cell.angle_gamma   90.00
#
_symmetry.space_group_name_H-M   'P 1'
#
loop_
_entity.id
_entity.type
_entity.pdbx_description
1 polymer ?
#
loop_
_entity_poly.entity_id
_entity_poly.type
_entity_poly.pdbx_seq_one_letter_code
_entity_poly.pdbx_strand_id
1 'polypeptide(L)'
;MSDIGDRSSYRISYLDGVLEIVASSRRHESGKTRIGTLLEIYFLETNTEYFPTGSTTFRKSEQEVGGEPDESYCIGTDKEFPDLAIEVVVISGGINRLALYQQLGIQEVWFWFGDRLAIYHLRQDSDLFAATFGYENINRSKVLPALIH
;
A
#
# COMPACT_ATOMS: atom_id res chain seq x y z
N MET A 1 -1.20 33.60 19.83
CA MET A 1 -2.23 32.55 19.67
C MET A 1 -2.09 32.00 18.25
N SER A 2 -1.22 31.01 18.07
CA SER A 2 -1.14 30.11 16.90
C SER A 2 0.08 29.19 17.08
N ASP A 3 -0.01 28.28 18.05
CA ASP A 3 0.96 27.18 18.18
C ASP A 3 0.21 25.88 18.55
N ILE A 4 -0.88 25.66 17.83
CA ILE A 4 -1.64 24.41 17.85
C ILE A 4 -2.07 24.20 16.41
N GLY A 5 -1.35 23.37 15.65
CA GLY A 5 -1.75 23.12 14.27
C GLY A 5 -0.80 22.33 13.39
N ASP A 6 0.05 21.46 13.91
CA ASP A 6 0.58 20.37 13.07
C ASP A 6 0.86 19.14 13.92
N ARG A 7 -0.20 18.42 14.30
CA ARG A 7 -0.04 17.01 14.64
C ARG A 7 0.25 16.29 13.33
N SER A 8 1.50 16.31 12.89
CA SER A 8 1.96 15.43 11.82
C SER A 8 1.61 14.01 12.26
N SER A 9 0.71 13.34 11.54
CA SER A 9 0.57 11.90 11.65
C SER A 9 1.90 11.30 11.22
N TYR A 10 2.54 10.57 12.13
CA TYR A 10 3.76 9.83 11.82
C TYR A 10 3.35 8.41 11.44
N ARG A 11 3.83 7.93 10.29
CA ARG A 11 3.70 6.53 9.88
C ARG A 11 4.93 5.77 10.35
N ILE A 12 4.73 4.54 10.82
CA ILE A 12 5.79 3.69 11.36
C ILE A 12 5.85 2.39 10.54
N SER A 13 7.05 1.98 10.17
CA SER A 13 7.29 0.69 9.49
C SER A 13 8.53 0.01 10.05
N TYR A 14 8.53 -1.31 10.03
CA TYR A 14 9.58 -2.15 10.57
C TYR A 14 9.80 -3.36 9.66
N LEU A 15 11.06 -3.60 9.31
CA LEU A 15 11.48 -4.73 8.49
C LEU A 15 12.88 -5.17 8.94
N ASP A 16 13.03 -6.42 9.37
CA ASP A 16 14.31 -7.07 9.68
C ASP A 16 15.23 -6.21 10.57
N GLY A 17 14.72 -5.69 11.69
CA GLY A 17 15.52 -4.86 12.62
C GLY A 17 15.54 -3.35 12.29
N VAL A 18 15.06 -2.94 11.12
CA VAL A 18 15.07 -1.54 10.68
C VAL A 18 13.73 -0.88 10.96
N LEU A 19 13.73 0.17 11.80
CA LEU A 19 12.58 1.02 12.07
C LEU A 19 12.62 2.28 11.20
N GLU A 20 11.53 2.57 10.51
CA GLU A 20 11.32 3.79 9.75
C GLU A 20 10.14 4.57 10.32
N ILE A 21 10.33 5.88 10.48
CA ILE A 21 9.29 6.82 10.89
C ILE A 21 9.22 7.93 9.84
N VAL A 22 8.06 8.10 9.22
CA VAL A 22 7.85 9.08 8.15
C VAL A 22 6.78 10.08 8.57
N ALA A 23 7.09 11.36 8.42
CA ALA A 23 6.12 12.44 8.58
C ALA A 23 5.35 12.65 7.27
N SER A 24 4.02 12.70 7.36
CA SER A 24 3.16 12.98 6.21
C SER A 24 3.32 14.44 5.73
N SER A 25 3.62 14.63 4.45
CA SER A 25 3.60 15.97 3.83
C SER A 25 2.22 16.28 3.24
N ARG A 26 1.85 17.56 3.12
CA ARG A 26 0.57 17.95 2.47
C ARG A 26 0.40 17.38 1.06
N ARG A 27 1.49 17.30 0.29
CA ARG A 27 1.48 16.74 -1.08
C ARG A 27 1.18 15.24 -1.05
N HIS A 28 1.78 14.54 -0.10
CA HIS A 28 1.56 13.11 0.13
C HIS A 28 0.11 12.84 0.53
N GLU A 29 -0.41 13.54 1.54
CA GLU A 29 -1.81 13.43 1.99
C GLU A 29 -2.82 13.76 0.88
N SER A 30 -2.52 14.76 0.05
CA SER A 30 -3.36 15.09 -1.11
C SER A 30 -3.38 13.97 -2.15
N GLY A 31 -2.23 13.34 -2.39
CA GLY A 31 -2.11 12.19 -3.31
C GLY A 31 -2.88 10.97 -2.78
N LYS A 32 -2.67 10.63 -1.50
CA LYS A 32 -3.35 9.55 -0.79
C LYS A 32 -4.86 9.71 -0.85
N THR A 33 -5.37 10.86 -0.45
CA THR A 33 -6.82 11.15 -0.46
C THR A 33 -7.43 11.01 -1.85
N ARG A 34 -6.74 11.51 -2.89
CA ARG A 34 -7.22 11.45 -4.28
C ARG A 34 -7.28 10.03 -4.80
N ILE A 35 -6.24 9.23 -4.61
CA ILE A 35 -6.23 7.84 -5.11
C ILE A 35 -7.26 6.99 -4.37
N GLY A 36 -7.38 7.15 -3.04
CA GLY A 36 -8.41 6.47 -2.24
C GLY A 36 -9.82 6.82 -2.72
N THR A 37 -10.10 8.10 -2.92
CA THR A 37 -11.41 8.56 -3.42
C THR A 37 -11.75 7.98 -4.79
N LEU A 38 -10.79 7.94 -5.73
CA LEU A 38 -11.01 7.38 -7.06
C LEU A 38 -11.31 5.88 -7.01
N LEU A 39 -10.61 5.14 -6.15
CA LEU A 39 -10.87 3.71 -5.96
C LEU A 39 -12.21 3.43 -5.32
N GLU A 40 -12.58 4.19 -4.29
CA GLU A 40 -13.88 4.04 -3.64
C GLU A 40 -15.03 4.34 -4.61
N ILE A 41 -14.90 5.39 -5.43
CA ILE A 41 -15.87 5.64 -6.51
C ILE A 41 -15.92 4.44 -7.46
N TYR A 42 -14.78 3.92 -7.91
CA TYR A 42 -14.74 2.74 -8.77
C TYR A 42 -15.40 1.52 -8.12
N PHE A 43 -15.19 1.27 -6.83
CA PHE A 43 -15.81 0.15 -6.13
C PHE A 43 -17.33 0.30 -6.08
N LEU A 44 -17.83 1.49 -5.80
CA LEU A 44 -19.26 1.79 -5.81
C LEU A 44 -19.87 1.59 -7.21
N GLU A 45 -19.25 2.15 -8.25
CA GLU A 45 -19.76 2.06 -9.63
C GLU A 45 -19.76 0.62 -10.18
N THR A 46 -18.78 -0.18 -9.78
CA THR A 46 -18.67 -1.59 -10.22
C THR A 46 -19.36 -2.57 -9.30
N ASN A 47 -19.96 -2.12 -8.20
CA ASN A 47 -20.48 -2.96 -7.11
C ASN A 47 -19.42 -3.96 -6.60
N THR A 48 -18.16 -3.53 -6.55
CA THR A 48 -17.08 -4.30 -5.93
C THR A 48 -17.21 -4.17 -4.42
N GLU A 49 -17.43 -5.28 -3.71
CA GLU A 49 -17.41 -5.29 -2.24
C GLU A 49 -15.98 -5.05 -1.74
N TYR A 50 -15.81 -4.10 -0.81
CA TYR A 50 -14.50 -3.69 -0.31
C TYR A 50 -14.53 -3.29 1.16
N PHE A 51 -13.38 -3.43 1.84
CA PHE A 51 -13.17 -3.06 3.23
C PHE A 51 -11.89 -2.22 3.34
N PRO A 52 -11.98 -0.89 3.61
CA PRO A 52 -10.82 -0.02 3.72
C PRO A 52 -10.03 -0.27 5.00
N THR A 53 -8.71 -0.35 4.88
CA THR A 53 -7.78 -0.67 5.98
C THR A 53 -6.50 0.20 5.97
N GLY A 54 -6.51 1.32 5.24
CA GLY A 54 -5.35 2.22 5.02
C GLY A 54 -4.75 2.92 6.25
N SER A 55 -5.39 2.82 7.43
CA SER A 55 -4.83 3.35 8.70
C SER A 55 -4.45 2.23 9.67
N THR A 56 -4.49 0.98 9.23
CA THR A 56 -4.18 -0.18 10.05
C THR A 56 -2.70 -0.52 9.91
N THR A 57 -1.98 -0.61 11.03
CA THR A 57 -0.65 -1.22 11.02
C THR A 57 -0.78 -2.74 10.99
N PHE A 58 -0.35 -3.38 9.90
CA PHE A 58 -0.28 -4.83 9.78
C PHE A 58 1.06 -5.33 10.32
N ARG A 59 1.06 -6.42 11.08
CA ARG A 59 2.29 -6.97 11.68
C ARG A 59 2.25 -8.48 11.73
N LYS A 60 3.41 -9.11 11.53
CA LYS A 60 3.66 -10.51 11.86
C LYS A 60 4.83 -10.55 12.85
N SER A 61 4.51 -10.63 14.14
CA SER A 61 5.50 -10.52 15.22
C SER A 61 6.57 -11.61 15.15
N GLU A 62 6.20 -12.81 14.71
CA GLU A 62 7.14 -13.93 14.52
C GLU A 62 8.18 -13.67 13.42
N GLN A 63 7.85 -12.79 12.47
CA GLN A 63 8.69 -12.48 11.31
C GLN A 63 9.35 -11.11 11.43
N GLU A 64 9.22 -10.43 12.58
CA GLU A 64 9.81 -9.11 12.80
C GLU A 64 9.47 -8.11 11.67
N VAL A 65 8.22 -8.13 11.21
CA VAL A 65 7.74 -7.24 10.14
C VAL A 65 6.46 -6.54 10.53
N GLY A 66 6.38 -5.26 10.18
CA GLY A 66 5.18 -4.47 10.36
C GLY A 66 5.16 -3.20 9.52
N GLY A 67 4.02 -2.89 8.92
CA GLY A 67 3.88 -1.68 8.10
C GLY A 67 2.45 -1.20 8.06
N GLU A 68 2.31 0.10 7.83
CA GLU A 68 1.04 0.77 7.61
C GLU A 68 1.06 1.29 6.18
N PRO A 69 0.25 0.78 5.25
CA PRO A 69 0.14 1.29 3.87
C PRO A 69 -0.48 2.70 3.84
N ASP A 70 -0.38 3.41 2.71
CA ASP A 70 -1.06 4.71 2.57
C ASP A 70 -2.56 4.51 2.44
N GLU A 71 -2.94 3.60 1.55
CA GLU A 71 -4.28 3.07 1.43
C GLU A 71 -4.19 1.55 1.32
N SER A 72 -5.19 0.84 1.81
CA SER A 72 -5.30 -0.60 1.57
C SER A 72 -6.73 -1.07 1.67
N TYR A 73 -7.01 -2.17 0.97
CA TYR A 73 -8.36 -2.69 0.81
C TYR A 73 -8.36 -4.21 0.81
N CYS A 74 -9.25 -4.80 1.61
CA CYS A 74 -9.68 -6.18 1.43
C CYS A 74 -10.83 -6.19 0.41
N ILE A 75 -10.79 -7.08 -0.57
CA ILE A 75 -11.76 -7.14 -1.66
C ILE A 75 -12.62 -8.40 -1.50
N GLY A 76 -13.94 -8.24 -1.56
CA GLY A 76 -14.93 -9.31 -1.42
C GLY A 76 -15.17 -9.82 0.00
N THR A 77 -14.18 -9.79 0.89
CA THR A 77 -14.33 -10.23 2.29
C THR A 77 -13.46 -9.41 3.23
N ASP A 78 -13.96 -9.13 4.44
CA ASP A 78 -13.17 -8.51 5.51
C ASP A 78 -12.23 -9.55 6.14
N LYS A 79 -10.92 -9.32 6.01
CA LYS A 79 -9.88 -10.25 6.42
C LYS A 79 -8.69 -9.49 7.02
N GLU A 80 -7.85 -10.22 7.72
CA GLU A 80 -6.74 -9.66 8.50
C GLU A 80 -5.70 -8.91 7.64
N PHE A 81 -5.38 -9.43 6.44
CA PHE A 81 -4.42 -8.82 5.53
C PHE A 81 -5.10 -8.43 4.22
N PRO A 82 -4.85 -7.21 3.71
CA PRO A 82 -5.53 -6.69 2.53
C PRO A 82 -5.06 -7.40 1.26
N ASP A 83 -5.89 -7.37 0.24
CA ASP A 83 -5.51 -7.82 -1.11
C ASP A 83 -4.65 -6.79 -1.80
N LEU A 84 -4.96 -5.51 -1.58
CA LEU A 84 -4.35 -4.37 -2.22
C LEU A 84 -3.76 -3.42 -1.18
N ALA A 85 -2.47 -3.11 -1.32
CA ALA A 85 -1.81 -2.01 -0.64
C ALA A 85 -1.35 -0.94 -1.65
N ILE A 86 -1.42 0.32 -1.24
CA ILE A 86 -1.03 1.46 -2.07
C ILE A 86 -0.04 2.31 -1.29
N GLU A 87 0.99 2.77 -1.98
CA GLU A 87 2.01 3.70 -1.48
C GLU A 87 2.09 4.92 -2.39
N VAL A 88 1.91 6.10 -1.81
CA VAL A 88 2.08 7.38 -2.48
C VAL A 88 3.52 7.84 -2.29
N VAL A 89 4.30 7.80 -3.36
CA VAL A 89 5.73 8.10 -3.29
C VAL A 89 5.96 9.57 -3.65
N VAL A 90 6.45 10.36 -2.68
CA VAL A 90 6.88 11.76 -2.89
C VAL A 90 8.41 11.88 -2.92
N ILE A 91 9.09 11.12 -2.06
CA ILE A 91 10.56 10.99 -2.03
C ILE A 91 10.87 9.50 -1.99
N SER A 92 11.83 9.05 -2.79
CA SER A 92 12.30 7.66 -2.79
C SER A 92 13.35 7.43 -1.70
N GLY A 93 13.32 6.25 -1.07
CA GLY A 93 14.29 5.81 -0.06
C GLY A 93 13.60 5.09 1.09
N GLY A 94 14.38 4.50 2.00
CA GLY A 94 13.85 3.89 3.22
C GLY A 94 13.62 2.38 3.13
N ILE A 95 12.68 1.86 3.93
CA ILE A 95 12.34 0.44 3.96
C ILE A 95 11.80 -0.01 2.60
N ASN A 96 12.24 -1.17 2.13
CA ASN A 96 11.73 -1.74 0.89
C ASN A 96 10.29 -2.24 1.10
N ARG A 97 9.33 -1.51 0.54
CA ARG A 97 7.90 -1.80 0.64
C ARG A 97 7.52 -3.16 0.04
N LEU A 98 8.13 -3.55 -1.09
CA LEU A 98 7.84 -4.86 -1.69
C LEU A 98 8.32 -6.00 -0.81
N ALA A 99 9.50 -5.88 -0.20
CA ALA A 99 9.99 -6.87 0.76
C ALA A 99 9.06 -6.99 1.98
N LEU A 100 8.65 -5.85 2.54
CA LEU A 100 7.71 -5.79 3.67
C LEU A 100 6.38 -6.46 3.32
N TYR A 101 5.79 -6.10 2.17
CA TYR A 101 4.49 -6.62 1.76
C TYR A 101 4.52 -8.07 1.30
N GLN A 102 5.66 -8.57 0.80
CA GLN A 102 5.88 -9.98 0.56
C GLN A 102 5.77 -10.78 1.86
N GLN A 103 6.43 -10.34 2.93
CA GLN A 103 6.38 -11.05 4.22
C GLN A 103 4.98 -10.98 4.84
N LEU A 104 4.27 -9.85 4.68
CA LEU A 104 2.87 -9.74 5.09
C LEU A 104 1.92 -10.56 4.21
N GLY A 105 2.31 -10.92 2.99
CA GLY A 105 1.52 -11.75 2.07
C GLY A 105 0.47 -10.96 1.29
N ILE A 106 0.68 -9.66 1.07
CA ILE A 106 -0.24 -8.82 0.31
C ILE A 106 -0.13 -9.15 -1.18
N GLN A 107 -1.26 -9.43 -1.83
CA GLN A 107 -1.28 -9.94 -3.19
C GLN A 107 -0.89 -8.90 -4.24
N GLU A 108 -1.28 -7.64 -4.06
CA GLU A 108 -1.00 -6.58 -5.02
C GLU A 108 -0.58 -5.28 -4.32
N VAL A 109 0.48 -4.66 -4.83
CA VAL A 109 1.05 -3.41 -4.30
C VAL A 109 1.12 -2.38 -5.42
N TRP A 110 0.56 -1.20 -5.16
CA TRP A 110 0.53 -0.10 -6.10
C TRP A 110 1.42 1.04 -5.62
N PHE A 111 2.33 1.49 -6.47
CA PHE A 111 3.10 2.70 -6.22
C PHE A 111 2.56 3.83 -7.09
N TRP A 112 2.07 4.87 -6.43
CA TRP A 112 1.65 6.10 -7.07
C TRP A 112 2.75 7.15 -6.95
N PHE A 113 3.42 7.48 -8.06
CA PHE A 113 4.49 8.49 -8.10
C PHE A 113 4.16 9.56 -9.14
N GLY A 114 3.88 10.79 -8.66
CA GLY A 114 3.42 11.87 -9.54
C GLY A 114 2.08 11.53 -10.17
N ASP A 115 2.06 11.32 -11.48
CA ASP A 115 0.89 10.91 -12.26
C ASP A 115 1.04 9.49 -12.84
N ARG A 116 1.96 8.70 -12.30
CA ARG A 116 2.24 7.32 -12.75
C ARG A 116 1.84 6.32 -11.68
N LEU A 117 1.12 5.29 -12.12
CA LEU A 117 0.79 4.12 -11.32
C LEU A 117 1.67 2.95 -11.79
N ALA A 118 2.39 2.33 -10.86
CA ALA A 118 3.09 1.07 -11.08
C ALA A 118 2.42 -0.02 -10.24
N ILE A 119 2.00 -1.11 -10.89
CA ILE A 119 1.29 -2.22 -10.24
C ILE A 119 2.24 -3.42 -10.13
N TYR A 120 2.29 -4.00 -8.94
CA TYR A 120 3.10 -5.17 -8.63
C TYR A 120 2.22 -6.26 -8.05
N HIS A 121 2.26 -7.46 -8.61
CA HIS A 121 1.47 -8.60 -8.14
C HIS A 121 2.36 -9.76 -7.69
N LEU A 122 2.11 -10.27 -6.49
CA LEU A 122 2.89 -11.34 -5.88
C LEU A 122 2.67 -12.65 -6.64
N ARG A 123 3.77 -13.29 -7.05
CA ARG A 123 3.74 -14.58 -7.75
C ARG A 123 4.09 -15.71 -6.79
N GLN A 124 3.50 -16.88 -7.05
CA GLN A 124 3.83 -18.11 -6.34
C GLN A 124 5.26 -18.58 -6.68
N ASP A 125 5.70 -18.38 -7.93
CA ASP A 125 7.07 -18.62 -8.36
C ASP A 125 7.90 -17.34 -8.13
N SER A 126 8.36 -17.17 -6.89
CA SER A 126 9.09 -15.97 -6.46
C SER A 126 10.50 -15.87 -7.06
N ASP A 127 11.09 -16.98 -7.51
CA ASP A 127 12.48 -17.03 -7.96
C ASP A 127 12.68 -16.24 -9.26
N LEU A 128 11.67 -16.24 -10.13
CA LEU A 128 11.66 -15.42 -11.36
C LEU A 128 11.62 -13.91 -11.08
N PHE A 129 11.18 -13.52 -9.88
CA PHE A 129 10.99 -12.12 -9.46
C PHE A 129 11.80 -11.79 -8.20
N ALA A 130 12.95 -12.45 -8.01
CA ALA A 130 13.78 -12.27 -6.81
C ALA A 130 14.20 -10.80 -6.59
N ALA A 131 14.48 -10.06 -7.67
CA ALA A 131 14.85 -8.63 -7.60
C ALA A 131 13.73 -7.72 -7.05
N THR A 132 12.49 -8.19 -7.09
CA THR A 132 11.28 -7.48 -6.65
C THR A 132 10.56 -8.28 -5.57
N PHE A 133 11.28 -9.14 -4.84
CA PHE A 133 10.74 -9.91 -3.71
C PHE A 133 9.49 -10.72 -4.12
N GLY A 134 9.53 -11.38 -5.27
CA GLY A 134 8.44 -12.21 -5.76
C GLY A 134 7.33 -11.46 -6.50
N TYR A 135 7.41 -10.13 -6.62
CA TYR A 135 6.40 -9.34 -7.32
C TYR A 135 6.72 -9.15 -8.80
N GLU A 136 5.77 -9.47 -9.67
CA GLU A 136 5.84 -9.10 -11.09
C GLU A 136 5.25 -7.69 -11.30
N ASN A 137 5.94 -6.85 -12.07
CA ASN A 137 5.35 -5.59 -12.55
C ASN A 137 4.36 -5.87 -13.68
N ILE A 138 3.11 -5.47 -13.50
CA ILE A 138 2.02 -5.74 -14.44
C ILE A 138 1.31 -4.45 -14.87
N ASN A 139 0.67 -4.47 -16.04
CA ASN A 139 -0.02 -3.30 -16.59
C ASN A 139 -1.53 -3.27 -16.31
N ARG A 140 -2.05 -4.29 -15.60
CA ARG A 140 -3.47 -4.41 -15.23
C ARG A 140 -3.58 -5.14 -13.91
N SER A 141 -4.42 -4.64 -13.01
CA SER A 141 -4.68 -5.27 -11.73
C SER A 141 -5.20 -6.71 -11.88
N LYS A 142 -4.68 -7.62 -11.05
CA LYS A 142 -5.22 -8.98 -10.87
C LYS A 142 -6.27 -9.03 -9.77
N VAL A 143 -6.16 -8.15 -8.77
CA VAL A 143 -7.14 -8.03 -7.69
C VAL A 143 -8.42 -7.30 -8.16
N LEU A 144 -8.28 -6.35 -9.07
CA LEU A 144 -9.37 -5.55 -9.66
C LEU A 144 -9.41 -5.73 -11.19
N PRO A 145 -9.80 -6.90 -11.71
CA PRO A 145 -9.67 -7.22 -13.14
C PRO A 145 -10.57 -6.38 -14.06
N ALA A 146 -11.63 -5.77 -13.53
CA ALA A 146 -12.52 -4.87 -14.27
C ALA A 146 -12.03 -3.41 -14.31
N LEU A 147 -10.92 -3.08 -13.62
CA LEU A 147 -10.34 -1.75 -13.66
C LEU A 147 -9.61 -1.55 -14.99
N ILE A 148 -10.09 -0.59 -15.78
CA ILE A 148 -9.49 -0.21 -17.06
C ILE A 148 -8.74 1.11 -16.84
N HIS A 149 -7.45 1.12 -17.17
CA HIS A 149 -6.56 2.28 -17.10
C HIS A 149 -6.62 3.13 -18.37
#